data_AF-A0A9D8F3F3-F1
#
_entry.id   AF-A0A9D8F3F3-F1
#
_cell.length_a   1.000
_cell.length_b   1.000
_cell.length_c   1.000
_cell.angle_alpha   90.00
_cell.angle_beta   90.00
_cell.angle_gamma   90.00
#
_symmetry.space_group_name_H-M   'P 1'
#
loop_
_entity.id
_entity.type
_entity.pdbx_description
1 polymer ?
#
loop_
_entity_poly.entity_id
_entity_poly.type
_entity_poly.pdbx_seq_one_letter_code
_entity_poly.pdbx_strand_id
1 'polypeptide(L)'
;MPGGRSEVFEEEPVLPGFFLADELETPSELLARYPAGDYTFNVLARGGGLASSFKIQASAAPIDASLLPVRVRNWSALQVLDPGQDTRVEFDALGFNPATDHLRFSLIEEDGELAMTTGLLPGDPNRLDASAGFFLIPRGALRAEKTYIGALDNMRLPSRDSTSLPGATLASASFVTTFFRIRTDTADSSVGGALAIRTEELPLGFRGAEYRATLLAKGGTPPYRWSLVP
;
A
#
# COMPACT_ATOMS: atom_id res chain seq x y z
N MET A 1 -14.34 26.66 -17.96
CA MET A 1 -13.70 25.38 -17.59
C MET A 1 -14.83 24.37 -17.42
N PRO A 2 -14.67 23.10 -17.83
CA PRO A 2 -15.65 22.07 -17.49
C PRO A 2 -15.89 22.11 -15.98
N GLY A 3 -17.14 22.33 -15.54
CA GLY A 3 -17.52 22.35 -14.12
C GLY A 3 -16.88 23.45 -13.25
N GLY A 4 -17.03 24.74 -13.62
CA GLY A 4 -16.42 25.90 -12.97
C GLY A 4 -16.65 26.07 -11.45
N ARG A 5 -15.96 25.27 -10.64
CA ARG A 5 -15.89 25.35 -9.18
C ARG A 5 -14.45 25.69 -8.79
N SER A 6 -14.28 26.65 -7.89
CA SER A 6 -12.99 26.90 -7.22
C SER A 6 -12.99 26.11 -5.93
N GLU A 7 -11.98 25.25 -5.76
CA GLU A 7 -11.77 24.50 -4.52
C GLU A 7 -10.40 24.89 -3.94
N VAL A 8 -10.33 25.00 -2.61
CA VAL A 8 -9.10 25.32 -1.88
C VAL A 8 -8.51 23.99 -1.43
N PHE A 9 -7.27 23.74 -1.80
CA PHE A 9 -6.54 22.54 -1.37
C PHE A 9 -5.85 22.81 -0.05
N GLU A 10 -6.00 21.87 0.89
CA GLU A 10 -5.17 21.80 2.08
C GLU A 10 -4.10 20.71 1.86
N GLU A 11 -2.95 20.90 2.51
CA GLU A 11 -1.91 19.88 2.49
C GLU A 11 -2.40 18.67 3.26
N GLU A 12 -2.29 17.47 2.68
CA GLU A 12 -2.69 16.26 3.38
C GLU A 12 -1.76 16.05 4.58
N PRO A 13 -2.28 15.91 5.83
CA PRO A 13 -1.44 15.82 7.02
C PRO A 13 -0.48 14.62 7.00
N VAL A 14 -0.85 13.62 6.20
CA VAL A 14 -0.24 12.29 6.21
C VAL A 14 0.54 12.01 4.93
N LEU A 15 0.16 12.62 3.80
CA LEU A 15 0.83 12.43 2.52
C LEU A 15 1.38 13.78 2.04
N PRO A 16 2.67 13.87 1.69
CA PRO A 16 3.23 15.12 1.20
C PRO A 16 2.54 15.51 -0.11
N GLY A 17 1.85 16.65 -0.11
CA GLY A 17 1.23 17.21 -1.31
C GLY A 17 -0.14 17.82 -1.07
N PHE A 18 -0.66 18.40 -2.15
CA PHE A 18 -2.01 18.95 -2.23
C PHE A 18 -2.82 18.07 -3.17
N PHE A 19 -3.99 17.65 -2.72
CA PHE A 19 -4.80 16.70 -3.46
C PHE A 19 -6.20 17.26 -3.70
N LEU A 20 -6.72 17.03 -4.90
CA LEU A 20 -8.14 17.07 -5.18
C LEU A 20 -8.59 15.63 -5.38
N ALA A 21 -9.39 15.10 -4.47
CA ALA A 21 -9.88 13.75 -4.56
C ALA A 21 -11.36 13.68 -4.18
N ASP A 22 -12.09 12.82 -4.87
CA ASP A 22 -13.42 12.34 -4.47
C ASP A 22 -13.45 10.83 -4.63
N GLU A 23 -14.20 10.19 -3.75
CA GLU A 23 -14.58 8.78 -3.87
C GLU A 23 -16.06 8.76 -4.26
N LEU A 24 -16.37 8.24 -5.44
CA LEU A 24 -17.74 8.11 -5.95
C LEU A 24 -18.03 6.64 -6.27
N GLU A 25 -19.31 6.26 -6.21
CA GLU A 25 -19.73 4.86 -6.33
C GLU A 25 -19.35 4.25 -7.68
N THR A 26 -19.34 5.05 -8.75
CA THR A 26 -19.03 4.56 -10.10
C THR A 26 -17.98 5.40 -10.83
N PRO A 27 -17.18 4.76 -11.71
CA PRO A 27 -16.30 5.47 -12.64
C PRO A 27 -17.00 6.55 -13.47
N SER A 28 -18.25 6.30 -13.86
CA SER A 28 -19.05 7.22 -14.68
C SER A 28 -19.41 8.51 -13.94
N GLU A 29 -19.71 8.42 -12.64
CA GLU A 29 -19.96 9.60 -11.80
C GLU A 29 -18.70 10.43 -11.59
N LEU A 30 -17.55 9.77 -11.40
CA LEU A 30 -16.26 10.45 -11.31
C LEU A 30 -15.92 11.19 -12.60
N LEU A 31 -16.13 10.56 -13.77
CA LEU A 31 -15.90 11.20 -15.05
C LEU A 31 -16.90 12.33 -15.34
N ALA A 32 -18.14 12.22 -14.86
CA ALA A 32 -19.13 13.29 -14.98
C ALA A 32 -18.76 14.50 -14.10
N ARG A 33 -18.22 14.26 -12.90
CA ARG A 33 -17.75 15.32 -11.99
C ARG A 33 -16.43 15.95 -12.44
N TYR A 34 -15.50 15.12 -12.92
CA TYR A 34 -14.18 15.51 -13.39
C TYR A 34 -13.97 15.08 -14.86
N PRO A 35 -14.63 15.75 -15.81
CA PRO A 35 -14.50 15.43 -17.22
C PRO A 35 -13.08 15.69 -17.71
N ALA A 36 -12.67 14.97 -18.75
CA ALA A 36 -11.36 15.15 -19.35
C ALA A 36 -11.14 16.58 -19.88
N GLY A 37 -9.93 17.07 -19.73
CA GLY A 37 -9.54 18.38 -20.21
C GLY A 37 -8.45 19.03 -19.36
N ASP A 38 -8.17 20.29 -19.66
CA ASP A 38 -7.23 21.10 -18.90
C ASP A 38 -7.88 21.62 -17.62
N TYR A 39 -7.29 21.26 -16.48
CA TYR A 39 -7.59 21.86 -15.18
C TYR A 39 -6.52 22.88 -14.86
N THR A 40 -6.94 24.08 -14.45
CA THR A 40 -6.01 25.13 -14.04
C THR A 40 -5.94 25.19 -12.53
N PHE A 41 -4.72 25.10 -12.00
CA PHE A 41 -4.44 25.20 -10.58
C PHE A 41 -3.72 26.51 -10.32
N ASN A 42 -4.28 27.29 -9.41
CA ASN A 42 -3.76 28.60 -9.03
C ASN A 42 -3.18 28.50 -7.62
N VAL A 43 -1.92 28.92 -7.47
CA VAL A 43 -1.29 29.10 -6.16
C VAL A 43 -1.41 30.57 -5.79
N LEU A 44 -1.98 30.83 -4.62
CA LEU A 44 -2.15 32.19 -4.10
C LEU A 44 -1.05 32.50 -3.09
N ALA A 45 -0.54 33.72 -3.10
CA ALA A 45 0.35 34.23 -2.08
C ALA A 45 -0.41 34.43 -0.75
N ARG A 46 0.32 34.58 0.36
CA ARG A 46 -0.26 34.84 1.71
C ARG A 46 -1.22 36.05 1.73
N GLY A 47 -1.08 37.01 0.82
CA GLY A 47 -1.97 38.17 0.66
C GLY A 47 -3.16 37.96 -0.29
N GLY A 48 -3.42 36.74 -0.77
CA GLY A 48 -4.53 36.40 -1.66
C GLY A 48 -4.31 36.69 -3.16
N GLY A 49 -3.22 37.36 -3.53
CA GLY A 49 -2.85 37.57 -4.93
C GLY A 49 -2.37 36.29 -5.60
N LEU A 50 -2.61 36.14 -6.91
CA LEU A 50 -2.10 35.02 -7.71
C LEU A 50 -0.57 35.02 -7.71
N ALA A 51 0.04 33.95 -7.21
CA ALA A 51 1.49 33.75 -7.25
C ALA A 51 1.91 33.00 -8.52
N SER A 52 1.24 31.89 -8.82
CA SER A 52 1.54 31.03 -9.98
C SER A 52 0.27 30.34 -10.49
N SER A 53 0.26 29.97 -11.77
CA SER A 53 -0.81 29.19 -12.41
C SER A 53 -0.20 28.09 -13.27
N PHE A 54 -0.72 26.88 -13.16
CA PHE A 54 -0.30 25.73 -13.96
C PHE A 54 -1.50 24.94 -14.46
N LYS A 55 -1.29 24.20 -15.56
CA LYS A 55 -2.31 23.33 -16.14
C LYS A 55 -1.96 21.88 -15.86
N ILE A 56 -2.98 21.11 -15.48
CA ILE A 56 -2.91 19.66 -15.43
C ILE A 56 -3.92 19.14 -16.43
N GLN A 57 -3.45 18.31 -17.37
CA GLN A 57 -4.34 17.64 -18.29
C GLN A 57 -4.92 16.41 -17.59
N ALA A 58 -6.21 16.41 -17.27
CA ALA A 58 -6.91 15.19 -16.88
C ALA A 58 -7.31 14.45 -18.15
N SER A 59 -6.81 13.23 -18.34
CA SER A 59 -7.19 12.41 -19.48
C SER A 59 -8.55 11.75 -19.24
N ALA A 60 -9.33 11.54 -20.31
CA ALA A 60 -10.58 10.77 -20.25
C ALA A 60 -10.33 9.26 -20.03
N ALA A 61 -9.08 8.80 -20.15
CA ALA A 61 -8.72 7.38 -20.17
C ALA A 61 -8.37 6.87 -18.75
N PRO A 62 -8.92 5.71 -18.33
CA PRO A 62 -10.00 5.74 -17.34
C PRO A 62 -9.67 4.89 -16.11
N ILE A 63 -10.56 4.93 -15.10
CA ILE A 63 -10.87 3.70 -14.38
C ILE A 63 -11.49 2.75 -15.43
N ASP A 64 -10.66 2.10 -16.25
CA ASP A 64 -11.13 1.06 -17.18
C ASP A 64 -11.23 -0.27 -16.42
N ALA A 65 -11.84 -1.27 -17.07
CA ALA A 65 -12.00 -2.60 -16.48
C ALA A 65 -10.67 -3.31 -16.13
N SER A 66 -9.50 -2.77 -16.52
CA SER A 66 -8.19 -3.30 -16.15
C SER A 66 -7.65 -2.74 -14.83
N LEU A 67 -8.16 -1.60 -14.35
CA LEU A 67 -7.78 -1.04 -13.05
C LEU A 67 -8.53 -1.76 -11.92
N LEU A 68 -8.00 -2.93 -11.54
CA LEU A 68 -8.62 -3.83 -10.57
C LEU A 68 -7.92 -3.77 -9.20
N PRO A 69 -8.65 -4.04 -8.10
CA PRO A 69 -8.06 -4.23 -6.78
C PRO A 69 -6.98 -5.32 -6.79
N VAL A 70 -5.92 -5.12 -6.03
CA VAL A 70 -4.78 -6.03 -5.99
C VAL A 70 -4.99 -7.04 -4.87
N ARG A 71 -5.13 -8.31 -5.22
CA ARG A 71 -5.33 -9.36 -4.22
C ARG A 71 -4.02 -9.65 -3.47
N VAL A 72 -4.07 -9.54 -2.14
CA VAL A 72 -3.00 -10.00 -1.25
C VAL A 72 -3.13 -11.52 -1.05
N ARG A 73 -2.11 -12.27 -1.47
CA ARG A 73 -2.10 -13.73 -1.49
C ARG A 73 -1.83 -14.35 -0.12
N ASN A 74 -1.02 -13.70 0.71
CA ASN A 74 -0.60 -14.22 2.01
C ASN A 74 -1.34 -13.53 3.18
N TRP A 75 -2.55 -13.04 2.96
CA TRP A 75 -3.33 -12.29 3.96
C TRP A 75 -3.45 -12.99 5.32
N SER A 76 -3.65 -14.31 5.33
CA SER A 76 -3.75 -15.09 6.58
C SER A 76 -2.46 -15.03 7.40
N ALA A 77 -1.30 -15.04 6.75
CA ALA A 77 0.00 -14.90 7.41
C ALA A 77 0.24 -13.49 7.96
N LEU A 78 -0.53 -12.48 7.50
CA LEU A 78 -0.44 -11.11 7.99
C LEU A 78 -1.30 -10.85 9.23
N GLN A 79 -2.13 -11.82 9.65
CA GLN A 79 -3.06 -11.62 10.78
C GLN A 79 -2.38 -11.71 12.14
N VAL A 80 -1.16 -12.24 12.23
CA VAL A 80 -0.35 -12.33 13.46
C VAL A 80 1.13 -12.32 13.08
N LEU A 81 1.81 -11.20 13.31
CA LEU A 81 3.19 -10.98 12.87
C LEU A 81 4.12 -10.59 14.02
N ASP A 82 5.38 -11.00 13.92
CA ASP A 82 6.47 -10.49 14.75
C ASP A 82 7.00 -9.17 14.13
N PRO A 83 6.79 -8.01 14.77
CA PRO A 83 7.25 -6.72 14.25
C PRO A 83 8.79 -6.57 14.25
N GLY A 84 9.52 -7.49 14.90
CA GLY A 84 10.99 -7.51 14.97
C GLY A 84 11.68 -8.00 13.70
N GLN A 85 10.93 -8.49 12.70
CA GLN A 85 11.44 -9.01 11.43
C GLN A 85 10.83 -8.28 10.23
N ASP A 86 11.50 -8.37 9.09
CA ASP A 86 10.92 -7.91 7.82
C ASP A 86 9.70 -8.76 7.49
N THR A 87 8.57 -8.11 7.23
CA THR A 87 7.33 -8.78 6.85
C THR A 87 7.17 -8.75 5.34
N ARG A 88 7.04 -9.93 4.73
CA ARG A 88 6.78 -10.07 3.30
C ARG A 88 5.29 -9.97 3.02
N VAL A 89 4.88 -9.06 2.13
CA VAL A 89 3.53 -8.99 1.58
C VAL A 89 3.57 -9.51 0.15
N GLU A 90 2.78 -10.53 -0.14
CA GLU A 90 2.69 -11.12 -1.47
C GLU A 90 1.35 -10.77 -2.12
N PHE A 91 1.39 -10.44 -3.40
CA PHE A 91 0.20 -10.07 -4.15
C PHE A 91 0.17 -10.68 -5.55
N ASP A 92 -0.99 -10.64 -6.19
CA ASP A 92 -1.15 -11.08 -7.57
C ASP A 92 -0.40 -10.12 -8.51
N ALA A 93 0.42 -10.67 -9.41
CA ALA A 93 1.08 -9.86 -10.42
C ALA A 93 0.03 -9.19 -11.33
N LEU A 94 0.23 -7.92 -11.62
CA LEU A 94 -0.68 -7.12 -12.44
C LEU A 94 -0.13 -7.00 -13.86
N GLY A 95 -1.03 -6.89 -14.85
CA GLY A 95 -0.67 -6.42 -16.18
C GLY A 95 -0.29 -4.94 -16.11
N PHE A 96 0.98 -4.66 -15.83
CA PHE A 96 1.45 -3.34 -15.42
C PHE A 96 2.18 -2.64 -16.55
N ASN A 97 1.73 -1.43 -16.91
CA ASN A 97 2.48 -0.52 -17.76
C ASN A 97 3.35 0.40 -16.88
N PRO A 98 4.67 0.20 -16.78
CA PRO A 98 5.52 0.99 -15.88
C PRO A 98 5.60 2.49 -16.23
N ALA A 99 5.15 2.88 -17.42
CA ALA A 99 5.10 4.27 -17.85
C ALA A 99 3.88 5.03 -17.28
N THR A 100 2.81 4.34 -16.89
CA THR A 100 1.54 4.98 -16.45
C THR A 100 0.98 4.37 -15.18
N ASP A 101 1.28 3.13 -14.88
CA ASP A 101 0.76 2.42 -13.73
C ASP A 101 1.76 2.51 -12.57
N HIS A 102 1.19 2.61 -11.37
CA HIS A 102 1.90 2.84 -10.12
C HIS A 102 1.25 2.01 -9.02
N LEU A 103 2.07 1.49 -8.11
CA LEU A 103 1.60 0.80 -6.91
C LEU A 103 2.12 1.57 -5.70
N ARG A 104 1.21 1.97 -4.81
CA ARG A 104 1.58 2.62 -3.55
C ARG A 104 1.00 1.82 -2.40
N PHE A 105 1.83 1.57 -1.40
CA PHE A 105 1.41 1.01 -0.14
C PHE A 105 1.48 2.07 0.95
N SER A 106 0.40 2.19 1.71
CA SER A 106 0.34 2.98 2.93
C SER A 106 -0.10 2.08 4.07
N LEU A 107 0.54 2.26 5.22
CA LEU A 107 0.25 1.51 6.42
C LEU A 107 -0.11 2.49 7.53
N ILE A 108 -1.33 2.35 8.03
CA ILE A 108 -1.91 3.26 9.00
C ILE A 108 -2.26 2.44 10.24
N GLU A 109 -1.83 2.87 11.40
CA GLU A 109 -2.24 2.28 12.68
C GLU A 109 -3.75 2.53 12.88
N GLU A 110 -4.45 1.68 13.62
CA GLU A 110 -5.92 1.78 13.78
C GLU A 110 -6.37 3.10 14.45
N ASP A 111 -5.46 3.82 15.11
CA ASP A 111 -5.68 5.17 15.66
C ASP A 111 -5.54 6.31 14.63
N GLY A 112 -5.14 5.99 13.39
CA GLY A 112 -4.95 6.93 12.30
C GLY A 112 -3.51 7.41 12.08
N GLU A 113 -2.54 7.00 12.91
CA GLU A 113 -1.14 7.36 12.69
C GLU A 113 -0.56 6.61 11.47
N LEU A 114 0.11 7.34 10.58
CA LEU A 114 0.85 6.72 9.47
C LEU A 114 2.13 6.07 9.99
N ALA A 115 2.21 4.76 9.85
CA ALA A 115 3.40 3.98 10.16
C ALA A 115 4.42 4.00 9.02
N MET A 116 3.95 3.85 7.77
CA MET A 116 4.80 3.99 6.58
C MET A 116 3.99 4.27 5.31
N THR A 117 4.63 4.86 4.32
CA THR A 117 4.12 4.93 2.95
C THR A 117 5.27 4.74 1.96
N THR A 118 5.00 4.15 0.80
CA THR A 118 6.00 3.94 -0.26
C THR A 118 5.99 5.08 -1.26
N GLY A 119 7.13 5.28 -1.94
CA GLY A 119 7.23 6.22 -3.04
C GLY A 119 6.21 5.97 -4.16
N LEU A 120 5.69 7.04 -4.75
CA LEU A 120 4.67 6.98 -5.81
C LEU A 120 5.29 7.23 -7.18
N LEU A 121 6.14 8.25 -7.29
CA LEU A 121 6.70 8.73 -8.54
C LEU A 121 8.02 8.02 -8.90
N PRO A 122 8.41 8.02 -10.19
CA PRO A 122 9.73 7.53 -10.61
C PRO A 122 10.84 8.30 -9.90
N GLY A 123 11.75 7.56 -9.26
CA GLY A 123 12.84 8.13 -8.48
C GLY A 123 12.54 8.29 -7.00
N ASP A 124 11.28 8.14 -6.57
CA ASP A 124 10.95 8.18 -5.14
C ASP A 124 11.61 7.01 -4.40
N PRO A 125 12.12 7.24 -3.17
CA PRO A 125 12.66 6.18 -2.36
C PRO A 125 11.57 5.15 -2.02
N ASN A 126 11.96 3.88 -1.93
CA ASN A 126 11.08 2.77 -1.55
C ASN A 126 9.84 2.59 -2.44
N ARG A 127 9.85 3.12 -3.68
CA ARG A 127 8.79 2.86 -4.66
C ARG A 127 8.68 1.36 -4.93
N LEU A 128 7.45 0.85 -4.96
CA LEU A 128 7.19 -0.56 -5.22
C LEU A 128 7.38 -0.94 -6.70
N ASP A 129 7.93 -2.13 -6.91
CA ASP A 129 7.96 -2.81 -8.20
C ASP A 129 6.81 -3.82 -8.26
N ALA A 130 5.73 -3.47 -8.97
CA ALA A 130 4.56 -4.32 -9.12
C ALA A 130 4.87 -5.64 -9.85
N SER A 131 5.94 -5.70 -10.65
CA SER A 131 6.31 -6.92 -11.37
C SER A 131 6.93 -7.99 -10.47
N ALA A 132 7.43 -7.61 -9.29
CA ALA A 132 7.98 -8.54 -8.32
C ALA A 132 6.91 -9.45 -7.68
N GLY A 133 5.64 -9.01 -7.63
CA GLY A 133 4.54 -9.74 -6.98
C GLY A 133 4.68 -9.83 -5.45
N PHE A 134 5.59 -9.06 -4.87
CA PHE A 134 5.75 -8.90 -3.42
C PHE A 134 6.45 -7.59 -3.07
N PHE A 135 6.34 -7.18 -1.81
CA PHE A 135 7.21 -6.19 -1.19
C PHE A 135 7.51 -6.55 0.26
N LEU A 136 8.45 -5.82 0.88
CA LEU A 136 8.80 -5.99 2.28
C LEU A 136 8.33 -4.77 3.07
N ILE A 137 7.66 -5.01 4.18
CA ILE A 137 7.51 -4.06 5.28
C ILE A 137 8.77 -4.26 6.15
N PRO A 138 9.65 -3.26 6.25
CA PRO A 138 10.91 -3.43 6.96
C PRO A 138 10.68 -3.57 8.47
N ARG A 139 11.56 -4.32 9.14
CA ARG A 139 11.59 -4.40 10.60
C ARG A 139 11.58 -3.00 11.22
N GLY A 140 10.81 -2.81 12.27
CA GLY A 140 10.66 -1.52 12.94
C GLY A 140 9.68 -0.54 12.29
N ALA A 141 9.11 -0.84 11.12
CA ALA A 141 7.95 -0.11 10.60
C ALA A 141 6.67 -0.41 11.39
N LEU A 142 6.63 -1.57 12.05
CA LEU A 142 5.52 -2.02 12.88
C LEU A 142 5.88 -1.92 14.36
N ARG A 143 4.94 -1.49 15.19
CA ARG A 143 5.01 -1.57 16.66
C ARG A 143 4.37 -2.86 17.14
N ALA A 144 4.78 -3.35 18.31
CA ALA A 144 4.22 -4.55 18.93
C ALA A 144 2.79 -4.34 19.42
N GLU A 145 2.00 -5.42 19.40
CA GLU A 145 0.64 -5.47 19.95
C GLU A 145 -0.29 -4.40 19.36
N LYS A 146 -0.12 -4.08 18.08
CA LYS A 146 -0.91 -3.10 17.33
C LYS A 146 -1.66 -3.73 16.17
N THR A 147 -2.73 -3.06 15.78
CA THR A 147 -3.46 -3.34 14.54
C THR A 147 -3.19 -2.23 13.55
N TYR A 148 -2.95 -2.61 12.31
CA TYR A 148 -2.75 -1.71 11.20
C TYR A 148 -3.73 -2.01 10.07
N ILE A 149 -4.07 -0.97 9.32
CA ILE A 149 -4.75 -1.03 8.03
C ILE A 149 -3.68 -0.79 6.96
N GLY A 150 -3.40 -1.83 6.19
CA GLY A 150 -2.65 -1.73 4.94
C GLY A 150 -3.59 -1.29 3.82
N ALA A 151 -3.24 -0.22 3.13
CA ALA A 151 -3.89 0.29 1.93
C ALA A 151 -2.94 0.11 0.75
N LEU A 152 -3.34 -0.69 -0.23
CA LEU A 152 -2.59 -0.91 -1.46
C LEU A 152 -3.32 -0.27 -2.62
N ASP A 153 -2.82 0.86 -3.08
CA ASP A 153 -3.38 1.65 -4.18
C ASP A 153 -2.78 1.18 -5.50
N ASN A 154 -3.62 0.60 -6.36
CA ASN A 154 -3.30 0.41 -7.77
C ASN A 154 -3.73 1.67 -8.52
N MET A 155 -2.75 2.41 -9.02
CA MET A 155 -2.94 3.75 -9.55
C MET A 155 -2.54 3.81 -11.02
N ARG A 156 -3.27 4.61 -11.79
CA ARG A 156 -2.90 4.97 -13.15
C ARG A 156 -2.76 6.48 -13.24
N LEU A 157 -1.57 6.93 -13.63
CA LEU A 157 -1.19 8.32 -13.82
C LEU A 157 -1.02 8.56 -15.34
N PRO A 158 -2.10 8.90 -16.08
CA PRO A 158 -2.05 9.06 -17.53
C PRO A 158 -1.27 10.30 -17.96
N SER A 159 -1.11 11.28 -17.08
CA SER A 159 -0.37 12.52 -17.33
C SER A 159 0.45 12.92 -16.12
N ARG A 160 1.67 13.40 -16.38
CA ARG A 160 2.58 13.98 -15.39
C ARG A 160 3.33 15.15 -16.01
N ASP A 161 3.53 16.18 -15.21
CA ASP A 161 4.29 17.37 -15.57
C ASP A 161 5.20 17.75 -14.40
N SER A 162 6.50 17.57 -14.58
CA SER A 162 7.54 17.96 -13.62
C SER A 162 8.33 19.20 -14.07
N THR A 163 7.92 19.86 -15.15
CA THR A 163 8.65 21.00 -15.73
C THR A 163 7.93 22.33 -15.49
N SER A 164 6.60 22.34 -15.44
CA SER A 164 5.83 23.56 -15.24
C SER A 164 5.93 24.14 -13.83
N LEU A 165 6.29 23.34 -12.82
CA LEU A 165 6.47 23.78 -11.43
C LEU A 165 7.78 23.23 -10.84
N PRO A 166 8.84 24.05 -10.75
CA PRO A 166 10.12 23.62 -10.20
C PRO A 166 9.97 23.05 -8.78
N GLY A 167 10.49 21.84 -8.56
CA GLY A 167 10.44 21.16 -7.26
C GLY A 167 9.13 20.42 -6.97
N ALA A 168 8.19 20.39 -7.91
CA ALA A 168 6.95 19.63 -7.78
C ALA A 168 6.65 18.82 -9.04
N THR A 169 5.86 17.77 -8.89
CA THR A 169 5.28 17.03 -10.02
C THR A 169 3.77 17.16 -9.96
N LEU A 170 3.20 17.65 -11.05
CA LEU A 170 1.77 17.73 -11.26
C LEU A 170 1.32 16.44 -11.93
N ALA A 171 0.25 15.83 -11.44
CA ALA A 171 -0.28 14.61 -12.02
C ALA A 171 -1.80 14.57 -11.92
N SER A 172 -2.42 13.89 -12.88
CA SER A 172 -3.77 13.34 -12.70
C SER A 172 -3.65 11.84 -12.44
N ALA A 173 -4.51 11.30 -11.58
CA ALA A 173 -4.48 9.89 -11.24
C ALA A 173 -5.90 9.34 -11.01
N SER A 174 -6.09 8.09 -11.40
CA SER A 174 -7.19 7.24 -10.96
C SER A 174 -6.62 6.10 -10.16
N PHE A 175 -7.31 5.63 -9.12
CA PHE A 175 -6.84 4.51 -8.33
C PHE A 175 -7.98 3.66 -7.78
N VAL A 176 -7.64 2.42 -7.46
CA VAL A 176 -8.47 1.51 -6.66
C VAL A 176 -7.63 1.01 -5.50
N THR A 177 -8.22 0.98 -4.31
CA THR A 177 -7.51 0.61 -3.08
C THR A 177 -7.96 -0.76 -2.61
N THR A 178 -6.99 -1.61 -2.25
CA THR A 178 -7.25 -2.81 -1.47
C THR A 178 -6.84 -2.59 -0.03
N PHE A 179 -7.81 -2.74 0.88
CA PHE A 179 -7.58 -2.70 2.31
C PHE A 179 -7.39 -4.10 2.88
N PHE A 180 -6.42 -4.25 3.77
CA PHE A 180 -6.22 -5.46 4.55
C PHE A 180 -5.67 -5.14 5.93
N ARG A 181 -6.04 -5.96 6.91
CA ARG A 181 -5.57 -5.80 8.29
C ARG A 181 -4.24 -6.53 8.50
N ILE A 182 -3.36 -5.90 9.24
CA ILE A 182 -2.15 -6.49 9.81
C ILE A 182 -2.28 -6.41 11.33
N ARG A 183 -1.98 -7.48 12.05
CA ARG A 183 -1.87 -7.43 13.52
C ARG A 183 -0.51 -7.93 13.95
N THR A 184 0.07 -7.24 14.92
CA THR A 184 1.35 -7.62 15.50
C THR A 184 1.14 -8.25 16.86
N ASP A 185 1.93 -9.27 17.14
CA ASP A 185 2.12 -9.80 18.48
C ASP A 185 3.16 -8.96 19.24
N THR A 186 3.54 -9.45 20.42
CA THR A 186 4.74 -8.96 21.10
C THR A 186 5.96 -9.02 20.17
N ALA A 187 6.73 -7.93 20.14
CA ALA A 187 8.02 -7.88 19.47
C ALA A 187 8.95 -8.86 20.19
N ASP A 188 8.99 -10.12 19.75
CA ASP A 188 10.10 -11.01 20.10
C ASP A 188 11.30 -10.58 19.26
N SER A 189 11.82 -9.39 19.58
CA SER A 189 13.09 -8.90 19.07
C SER A 189 14.21 -9.76 19.64
N SER A 190 14.35 -10.97 19.11
CA SER A 190 15.56 -11.76 19.29
C SER A 190 15.67 -12.80 18.18
N VAL A 191 16.45 -12.45 17.17
CA VAL A 191 17.45 -13.39 16.67
C VAL A 191 18.25 -13.84 17.91
N GLY A 192 17.82 -14.93 18.57
CA GLY A 192 18.36 -15.38 19.86
C GLY A 192 17.35 -15.61 20.99
N GLY A 193 16.03 -15.48 20.77
CA GLY A 193 15.03 -15.80 21.79
C GLY A 193 15.07 -17.29 22.15
N ALA A 194 14.56 -17.66 23.32
CA ALA A 194 14.44 -19.08 23.66
C ALA A 194 13.59 -19.79 22.60
N LEU A 195 14.09 -20.92 22.08
CA LEU A 195 13.32 -21.76 21.17
C LEU A 195 12.03 -22.19 21.85
N ALA A 196 10.89 -21.82 21.28
CA ALA A 196 9.56 -22.16 21.76
C ALA A 196 8.82 -22.96 20.68
N ILE A 197 8.35 -24.15 21.04
CA ILE A 197 7.47 -24.96 20.18
C ILE A 197 6.04 -24.47 20.39
N ARG A 198 5.34 -24.13 19.29
CA ARG A 198 3.96 -23.64 19.30
C ARG A 198 2.93 -24.71 19.00
N THR A 199 3.37 -25.88 18.56
CA THR A 199 2.48 -27.05 18.41
C THR A 199 2.17 -27.60 19.81
N GLU A 200 1.00 -27.26 20.34
CA GLU A 200 0.53 -27.74 21.65
C GLU A 200 0.02 -29.17 21.57
N GLU A 201 -0.63 -29.53 20.45
CA GLU A 201 -1.18 -30.87 20.22
C GLU A 201 -0.91 -31.34 18.79
N LEU A 202 -0.77 -32.64 18.64
CA LEU A 202 -0.66 -33.30 17.34
C LEU A 202 -2.01 -33.91 16.93
N PRO A 203 -2.40 -33.85 15.64
CA PRO A 203 -3.63 -34.48 15.16
C PRO A 203 -3.74 -35.96 15.53
N LEU A 204 -4.95 -36.47 15.70
CA LEU A 204 -5.16 -37.92 15.88
C LEU A 204 -4.82 -38.67 14.58
N GLY A 205 -4.03 -39.74 14.71
CA GLY A 205 -3.74 -40.66 13.60
C GLY A 205 -4.75 -41.80 13.50
N PHE A 206 -5.09 -42.21 12.28
CA PHE A 206 -5.99 -43.33 12.02
C PHE A 206 -5.26 -44.50 11.35
N ARG A 207 -5.62 -45.72 11.71
CA ARG A 207 -4.99 -46.93 11.19
C ARG A 207 -5.22 -47.04 9.67
N GLY A 208 -4.14 -47.24 8.92
CA GLY A 208 -4.18 -47.41 7.47
C GLY A 208 -4.22 -46.11 6.66
N ALA A 209 -4.18 -44.94 7.32
CA ALA A 209 -4.10 -43.63 6.67
C ALA A 209 -2.70 -43.01 6.81
N GLU A 210 -2.26 -42.24 5.82
CA GLU A 210 -1.03 -41.43 5.92
C GLU A 210 -1.20 -40.40 7.03
N TYR A 211 -0.20 -40.27 7.90
CA TYR A 211 -0.17 -39.27 8.95
C TYR A 211 0.75 -38.11 8.57
N ARG A 212 0.19 -36.89 8.52
CA ARG A 212 0.94 -35.65 8.31
C ARG A 212 0.60 -34.64 9.40
N ALA A 213 1.62 -34.15 10.09
CA ALA A 213 1.51 -33.06 11.06
C ALA A 213 2.55 -31.99 10.74
N THR A 214 2.20 -30.72 10.97
CA THR A 214 3.12 -29.58 10.81
C THR A 214 3.54 -29.11 12.19
N LEU A 215 4.86 -29.02 12.41
CA LEU A 215 5.43 -28.50 13.66
C LEU A 215 5.78 -27.03 13.48
N LEU A 216 5.30 -26.20 14.40
CA LEU A 216 5.57 -24.75 14.41
C LEU A 216 6.51 -24.43 15.57
N ALA A 217 7.59 -23.71 15.28
CA ALA A 217 8.54 -23.21 16.27
C ALA A 217 8.79 -21.71 16.07
N LYS A 218 9.05 -20.99 17.17
CA LYS A 218 9.44 -19.58 17.22
C LYS A 218 10.72 -19.44 18.04
N GLY A 219 11.56 -18.44 17.75
CA GLY A 219 12.81 -18.19 18.48
C GLY A 219 13.90 -19.23 18.20
N GLY A 220 15.08 -19.07 18.79
CA GLY A 220 16.26 -19.86 18.50
C GLY A 220 17.01 -19.42 17.23
N THR A 221 18.06 -20.17 16.87
CA THR A 221 18.87 -19.91 15.66
C THR A 221 18.63 -21.02 14.63
N PRO A 222 17.95 -20.72 13.50
CA PRO A 222 17.80 -21.67 12.39
C PRO A 222 19.17 -22.11 11.81
N PRO A 223 19.24 -23.28 11.15
CA PRO A 223 18.13 -24.17 10.78
C PRO A 223 17.70 -25.10 11.92
N TYR A 224 16.38 -25.28 12.10
CA TYR A 224 15.85 -26.26 13.05
C TYR A 224 15.94 -27.69 12.47
N ARG A 225 16.28 -28.64 13.34
CA ARG A 225 16.23 -30.08 13.04
C ARG A 225 15.23 -30.73 13.96
N TRP A 226 14.30 -31.47 13.38
CA TRP A 226 13.29 -32.24 14.10
C TRP A 226 13.63 -33.72 14.00
N SER A 227 13.55 -34.44 15.12
CA SER A 227 13.70 -35.89 15.16
C SER A 227 12.55 -36.49 15.98
N LEU A 228 11.92 -37.52 15.44
CA LEU A 228 10.98 -38.35 16.19
C LEU A 228 11.80 -39.45 16.90
N VAL A 229 11.64 -39.60 18.21
CA VAL A 229 12.30 -40.67 18.98
C VAL A 229 11.21 -41.66 19.42
N PRO A 230 11.42 -42.99 19.27
CA PRO A 230 10.44 -44.02 19.67
C PRO A 230 10.12 -44.04 21.16
#